data_AF-A0A2M7V7J2-F1
#
_entry.id   AF-A0A2M7V7J2-F1
#
_cell.length_a   1.000
_cell.length_b   1.000
_cell.length_c   1.000
_cell.angle_alpha   90.00
_cell.angle_beta   90.00
_cell.angle_gamma   90.00
#
_symmetry.space_group_name_H-M   'P 1'
#
loop_
_entity.id
_entity.type
_entity.pdbx_description
1 polymer ?
#
loop_
_entity_poly.entity_id
_entity_poly.type
_entity_poly.pdbx_seq_one_letter_code
_entity_poly.pdbx_strand_id
1 'polypeptide(L)'
;MSNFLTWDLYEVTSEDGRLVGNSVRGRVRKFALQQNINLLVENSQDKENTIIFALLSGNTTEPIVEFIKNLFPDVHVESIGKGIENPVLSRFQVNLEDRYNI
;
A
#
# COMPACT_ATOMS: atom_id res chain seq x y z
N MET A 1 -22.69 13.62 -2.46
CA MET A 1 -21.71 12.56 -2.16
C MET A 1 -20.83 12.44 -3.39
N SER A 2 -19.51 12.43 -3.22
CA SER A 2 -18.59 12.14 -4.32
C SER A 2 -18.83 10.71 -4.82
N ASN A 3 -18.69 10.49 -6.12
CA ASN A 3 -18.77 9.15 -6.74
C ASN A 3 -17.40 8.48 -6.83
N PHE A 4 -16.41 8.96 -6.07
CA PHE A 4 -15.05 8.45 -6.13
C PHE A 4 -14.90 7.17 -5.31
N LEU A 5 -14.03 6.29 -5.80
CA LEU A 5 -13.56 5.15 -5.02
C LEU A 5 -12.64 5.68 -3.93
N THR A 6 -12.87 5.22 -2.70
CA THR A 6 -12.03 5.53 -1.56
C THR A 6 -11.12 4.35 -1.24
N TRP A 7 -9.93 4.67 -0.74
CA TRP A 7 -8.86 3.71 -0.52
C TRP A 7 -8.27 3.86 0.87
N ASP A 8 -7.98 2.71 1.49
CA ASP A 8 -7.24 2.63 2.74
C ASP A 8 -5.80 2.24 2.43
N LEU A 9 -4.85 3.01 2.95
CA LEU A 9 -3.42 2.92 2.65
C LEU A 9 -2.68 2.29 3.83
N TYR A 10 -1.73 1.43 3.48
CA TYR A 10 -0.91 0.68 4.41
C TYR A 10 0.56 0.77 4.02
N GLU A 11 1.38 1.15 4.98
CA GLU A 11 2.83 1.14 4.86
C GLU A 11 3.37 -0.22 5.29
N VAL A 12 4.34 -0.74 4.54
CA VAL A 12 5.07 -1.95 4.88
C VAL A 12 6.55 -1.62 4.97
N THR A 13 7.11 -1.89 6.14
CA THR A 13 8.54 -1.72 6.44
C THR A 13 9.11 -3.06 6.91
N SER A 14 10.44 -3.15 6.92
CA SER A 14 11.18 -4.36 7.29
C SER A 14 12.53 -3.91 7.84
N GLU A 15 12.93 -4.46 8.98
CA GLU A 15 14.18 -4.09 9.65
C GLU A 15 15.39 -4.69 8.92
N ASP A 16 15.29 -5.95 8.49
CA ASP A 16 16.39 -6.72 7.91
C ASP A 16 16.14 -7.08 6.43
N GLY A 17 14.87 -7.28 6.05
CA GLY A 17 14.46 -7.69 4.71
C GLY A 17 14.46 -6.55 3.68
N ARG A 18 15.14 -6.76 2.56
CA ARG A 18 15.11 -5.79 1.45
C ARG A 18 13.79 -5.90 0.66
N LEU A 19 12.82 -5.04 0.93
CA LEU A 19 11.54 -4.98 0.20
C LEU A 19 11.71 -4.39 -1.21
N VAL A 20 12.55 -3.37 -1.36
CA VAL A 20 12.78 -2.69 -2.63
C VAL A 20 13.87 -3.40 -3.44
N GLY A 21 13.50 -3.89 -4.64
CA GLY A 21 14.41 -4.60 -5.55
C GLY A 21 14.19 -6.11 -5.62
N ASN A 22 13.31 -6.67 -4.76
CA ASN A 22 12.98 -8.10 -4.73
C ASN A 22 11.65 -8.45 -5.42
N SER A 23 11.22 -7.61 -6.37
CA SER A 23 9.95 -7.79 -7.11
C SER A 23 8.71 -7.90 -6.22
N VAL A 24 8.76 -7.39 -4.99
CA VAL A 24 7.68 -7.51 -3.99
C VAL A 24 6.36 -6.95 -4.51
N ARG A 25 6.38 -5.75 -5.11
CA ARG A 25 5.21 -5.15 -5.77
C ARG A 25 4.57 -6.08 -6.81
N GLY A 26 5.41 -6.71 -7.64
CA GLY A 26 4.95 -7.65 -8.66
C GLY A 26 4.32 -8.91 -8.06
N ARG A 27 4.90 -9.44 -6.99
CA ARG A 27 4.39 -10.61 -6.26
C ARG A 27 3.06 -10.29 -5.57
N VAL A 28 2.97 -9.18 -4.85
CA VAL A 28 1.75 -8.71 -4.17
C VAL A 28 0.63 -8.46 -5.19
N ARG A 29 0.93 -7.77 -6.30
CA ARG A 29 -0.04 -7.57 -7.39
C ARG A 29 -0.54 -8.89 -7.97
N LYS A 30 0.37 -9.84 -8.24
CA LYS A 30 -0.01 -11.16 -8.78
C LYS A 30 -0.91 -11.92 -7.81
N PHE A 31 -0.57 -11.91 -6.51
CA PHE A 31 -1.39 -12.53 -5.48
C PHE A 31 -2.78 -11.90 -5.39
N ALA A 32 -2.87 -10.56 -5.35
CA ALA A 32 -4.15 -9.85 -5.31
C ALA A 32 -5.06 -10.21 -6.50
N LEU A 33 -4.50 -10.29 -7.71
CA LEU A 33 -5.25 -10.75 -8.90
C LEU A 33 -5.77 -12.19 -8.75
N GLN A 34 -4.97 -13.10 -8.19
CA GLN A 34 -5.39 -14.48 -7.94
C GLN A 34 -6.51 -14.58 -6.90
N GLN A 35 -6.58 -13.63 -5.97
CA GLN A 35 -7.61 -13.55 -4.93
C GLN A 35 -8.82 -12.68 -5.31
N ASN A 36 -8.86 -12.12 -6.53
CA ASN A 36 -9.87 -11.14 -6.97
C ASN A 36 -9.95 -9.89 -6.07
N ILE A 37 -8.80 -9.39 -5.61
CA ILE A 37 -8.68 -8.20 -4.75
C ILE A 37 -8.20 -7.01 -5.58
N ASN A 38 -8.95 -5.90 -5.53
CA ASN A 38 -8.48 -4.62 -6.04
C ASN A 38 -7.43 -4.04 -5.10
N LEU A 39 -6.21 -3.88 -5.62
CA LEU A 39 -5.05 -3.41 -4.86
C LEU A 39 -4.17 -2.49 -5.72
N LEU A 40 -3.71 -1.41 -5.11
CA LEU A 40 -2.62 -0.58 -5.63
C LEU A 40 -1.36 -0.85 -4.80
N VAL A 41 -0.18 -0.83 -5.41
CA VAL A 41 1.08 -1.03 -4.68
C VAL A 41 2.25 -0.32 -5.36
N GLU A 42 2.98 0.48 -4.58
CA GLU A 42 4.15 1.23 -5.04
C GLU A 42 5.30 1.16 -4.02
N ASN A 43 6.50 1.51 -4.47
CA ASN A 43 7.60 1.74 -3.54
C ASN A 43 7.42 3.16 -3.02
N SER A 44 7.62 3.36 -1.73
CA SER A 44 7.68 4.70 -1.18
C SER A 44 8.95 5.40 -1.69
N GLN A 45 8.81 6.67 -2.07
CA GLN A 45 9.94 7.58 -2.29
C GLN A 45 10.25 8.40 -1.02
N ASP A 46 9.35 8.37 -0.03
CA ASP A 46 9.51 9.11 1.23
C ASP A 46 10.42 8.39 2.21
N LYS A 47 10.46 7.05 2.15
CA LYS A 47 11.24 6.20 3.05
C LYS A 47 11.98 5.12 2.27
N GLU A 48 13.23 4.86 2.65
CA GLU A 48 13.98 3.74 2.10
C GLU A 48 13.33 2.41 2.48
N ASN A 49 13.57 1.39 1.65
CA ASN A 49 13.13 0.01 1.88
C ASN A 49 11.64 -0.16 2.22
N THR A 50 10.79 0.74 1.75
CA THR A 50 9.38 0.79 2.13
C THR A 50 8.50 0.59 0.91
N ILE A 51 7.44 -0.21 1.06
CA ILE A 51 6.37 -0.28 0.07
C ILE A 51 5.07 0.22 0.69
N ILE A 52 4.22 0.81 -0.13
CA ILE A 52 2.88 1.21 0.26
C ILE A 52 1.92 0.43 -0.62
N PHE A 53 0.89 -0.16 -0.01
CA PHE A 53 -0.23 -0.72 -0.75
C PHE A 53 -1.54 -0.05 -0.31
N ALA A 54 -2.51 -0.05 -1.20
CA ALA A 54 -3.84 0.46 -0.92
C ALA A 54 -4.91 -0.56 -1.33
N LEU A 55 -5.98 -0.64 -0.55
CA LEU A 55 -7.16 -1.44 -0.82
C LEU A 55 -8.37 -0.51 -0.89
N LEU A 56 -9.40 -0.90 -1.66
CA LEU A 56 -10.68 -0.20 -1.59
C LEU A 56 -11.21 -0.21 -0.15
N SER A 57 -11.69 0.93 0.32
CA SER A 57 -12.18 1.05 1.69
C SER A 57 -13.28 0.02 1.99
N GLY A 58 -13.19 -0.60 3.17
CA GLY A 58 -14.08 -1.68 3.58
C GLY A 58 -13.58 -3.09 3.22
N ASN A 59 -12.50 -3.22 2.46
CA ASN A 59 -11.84 -4.52 2.25
C ASN A 59 -10.97 -4.93 3.44
N THR A 60 -10.89 -6.24 3.65
CA THR A 60 -9.99 -6.90 4.62
C THR A 60 -8.54 -6.84 4.13
N THR A 61 -7.60 -6.57 5.04
CA THR A 61 -6.16 -6.50 4.74
C THR A 61 -5.46 -7.84 4.94
N GLU A 62 -6.08 -8.71 5.73
CA GLU A 62 -5.52 -9.94 6.27
C GLU A 62 -4.87 -10.82 5.21
N PRO A 63 -5.49 -11.11 4.04
CA PRO A 63 -4.87 -11.95 3.02
C PRO A 63 -3.57 -11.35 2.45
N ILE A 64 -3.53 -10.03 2.28
CA ILE A 64 -2.37 -9.32 1.75
C ILE A 64 -1.24 -9.30 2.79
N VAL A 65 -1.58 -8.99 4.05
CA VAL A 65 -0.63 -8.94 5.16
C VAL A 65 -0.01 -10.31 5.40
N GLU A 66 -0.83 -11.37 5.44
CA GLU A 66 -0.36 -12.73 5.60
C GLU A 66 0.57 -13.15 4.45
N PHE A 67 0.20 -12.85 3.21
CA PHE A 67 1.05 -13.11 2.05
C PHE A 67 2.41 -12.41 2.15
N ILE A 68 2.43 -11.13 2.53
CA ILE A 68 3.67 -10.35 2.66
C ILE A 68 4.54 -10.92 3.79
N LYS A 69 3.96 -11.25 4.96
CA LYS A 69 4.67 -11.87 6.09
C LYS A 69 5.25 -13.24 5.75
N ASN A 70 4.57 -14.03 4.92
CA ASN A 70 5.11 -15.31 4.45
C ASN A 70 6.33 -15.15 3.53
N LEU A 71 6.45 -14.02 2.82
CA LEU A 71 7.63 -13.70 2.01
C LEU A 71 8.76 -13.09 2.86
N PHE A 72 8.41 -12.29 3.86
CA PHE A 72 9.33 -11.52 4.70
C PHE A 72 8.82 -11.54 6.15
N PRO A 73 9.29 -12.47 6.99
CA PRO A 73 8.75 -12.67 8.34
C PRO A 73 8.91 -11.47 9.29
N ASP A 74 9.85 -10.57 9.01
CA ASP A 74 10.19 -9.39 9.80
C ASP A 74 9.44 -8.11 9.36
N VAL A 75 8.45 -8.23 8.47
CA VAL A 75 7.68 -7.06 8.02
C VAL A 75 6.71 -6.54 9.06
N HIS A 76 6.70 -5.22 9.18
CA HIS A 76 5.71 -4.46 9.93
C HIS A 76 4.74 -3.78 8.96
N VAL A 77 3.45 -3.83 9.26
CA VAL A 77 2.39 -3.21 8.44
C VAL A 77 1.61 -2.24 9.29
N GLU A 78 1.52 -0.98 8.85
CA GLU A 78 0.83 0.10 9.56
C GLU A 78 -0.21 0.78 8.63
N SER A 79 -1.37 1.14 9.18
CA SER A 79 -2.36 1.95 8.45
C SER A 79 -1.95 3.41 8.48
N ILE A 80 -1.73 4.01 7.32
CA ILE A 80 -1.25 5.39 7.18
C ILE A 80 -2.30 6.36 6.62
N GLY A 81 -3.43 5.83 6.11
CA GLY A 81 -4.52 6.64 5.59
C GLY A 81 -5.79 5.83 5.40
N LYS A 82 -6.95 6.46 5.54
CA LYS A 82 -8.26 5.83 5.35
C LYS A 82 -9.17 6.70 4.51
N GLY A 83 -9.95 6.07 3.65
CA GLY A 83 -10.96 6.75 2.86
C GLY A 83 -10.40 7.74 1.84
N ILE A 84 -9.16 7.57 1.37
CA ILE A 84 -8.49 8.52 0.48
C ILE A 84 -8.98 8.33 -0.95
N GLU A 85 -9.43 9.40 -1.59
CA GLU A 85 -9.81 9.42 -3.00
C GLU A 85 -8.58 9.56 -3.89
N ASN A 86 -8.51 8.80 -4.99
CA ASN A 86 -7.44 8.85 -6.00
C ASN A 86 -6.00 8.91 -5.41
N PRO A 87 -5.61 7.94 -4.56
CA PRO A 87 -4.37 8.06 -3.80
C PRO A 87 -3.11 7.98 -4.67
N VAL A 88 -2.10 8.77 -4.30
CA VAL A 88 -0.72 8.66 -4.78
C VAL A 88 0.11 7.92 -3.75
N LEU A 89 0.58 6.72 -4.09
CA LEU A 89 1.22 5.81 -3.13
C LEU A 89 2.73 6.06 -3.00
N SER A 90 3.41 6.44 -4.09
CA SER A 90 4.86 6.67 -4.10
C SER A 90 5.31 7.86 -3.26
N ARG A 91 4.41 8.80 -2.93
CA ARG A 91 4.70 9.96 -2.08
C ARG A 91 3.48 10.34 -1.26
N PHE A 92 3.44 9.92 -0.01
CA PHE A 92 2.24 10.04 0.84
C PHE A 92 1.80 11.50 1.03
N GLN A 93 2.75 12.42 1.14
CA GLN A 93 2.45 13.84 1.33
C GLN A 93 1.64 14.44 0.17
N VAL A 94 1.60 13.82 -1.02
CA VAL A 94 0.80 14.29 -2.17
C VAL A 94 -0.71 14.13 -1.90
N ASN A 95 -1.09 13.26 -0.98
CA ASN A 95 -2.50 13.03 -0.61
C ASN A 95 -3.05 14.09 0.36
N LEU A 96 -2.25 15.07 0.77
CA LEU A 96 -2.68 16.16 1.65
C LEU A 96 -3.20 17.32 0.79
N GLU A 97 -4.52 17.46 0.70
CA GLU A 97 -5.18 18.46 -0.16
C GLU A 97 -4.69 19.89 0.10
N ASP A 98 -4.52 20.28 1.37
CA ASP A 98 -4.10 21.61 1.81
C ASP A 98 -2.73 22.07 1.27
N ARG A 99 -1.96 21.17 0.65
CA ARG A 99 -0.67 21.50 0.03
C ARG A 99 -0.80 22.13 -1.35
N TYR A 100 -1.97 22.08 -1.97
CA TYR A 100 -2.17 22.51 -3.35
C TYR A 100 -3.22 23.62 -3.42
N ASN A 101 -2.84 24.76 -3.97
CA ASN A 101 -3.77 25.81 -4.36
C ASN A 101 -4.06 25.62 -5.86
N ILE A 102 -5.25 25.15 -6.20
CA ILE A 102 -5.74 24.98 -7.57
C ILE A 102 -6.69 26.13 -7.91
#